data_AF-A0A919SA45-F1
#
_entry.id   AF-A0A919SA45-F1
#
_cell.length_a   1.000
_cell.length_b   1.000
_cell.length_c   1.000
_cell.angle_alpha   90.00
_cell.angle_beta   90.00
_cell.angle_gamma   90.00
#
_symmetry.space_group_name_H-M   'P 1'
#
loop_
_entity.id
_entity.type
_entity.pdbx_description
1 polymer ?
#
loop_
_entity_poly.entity_id
_entity_poly.type
_entity_poly.pdbx_seq_one_letter_code
_entity_poly.pdbx_strand_id
1 'polypeptide(L)'
;MLVLIATVVGVIGVLASLAFNGWQATQLLKQLRLQWSMAGLSGTHQPIELLHGILRFFYEDPSLRPYFYEGKALPAVGDRRSQVLAVGEMLGDVLEVGLFHSREIEAAANHEDWLDYATFLMENSPTLDHLARAHPRWYPLLVPLLRDVPKDLSGPEGVQVGAET
;
A
#
# COMPACT_ATOMS: atom_id res chain seq x y z
N MET A 1 -20.71 45.52 48.10
CA MET A 1 -21.78 44.90 47.29
C MET A 1 -21.41 44.73 45.82
N LEU A 2 -20.95 45.77 45.12
CA LEU A 2 -20.58 45.68 43.69
C LEU A 2 -19.56 44.58 43.35
N VAL A 3 -18.49 44.45 44.14
CA VAL A 3 -17.46 43.41 43.93
C VAL A 3 -18.04 42.00 44.06
N LEU A 4 -18.93 41.78 45.04
CA LEU A 4 -19.54 40.47 45.27
C LEU A 4 -20.46 40.05 44.11
N ILE A 5 -21.21 41.01 43.55
CA ILE A 5 -22.07 40.79 42.38
C ILE A 5 -21.21 40.47 41.14
N ALA A 6 -20.11 41.21 40.93
CA ALA A 6 -19.20 40.97 39.81
C ALA A 6 -18.54 39.58 39.86
N THR A 7 -18.12 39.14 41.05
CA THR A 7 -17.51 37.80 41.22
C THR A 7 -18.51 36.68 40.94
N VAL A 8 -19.76 36.81 41.42
CA VAL A 8 -20.81 35.81 41.18
C VAL A 8 -21.12 35.69 39.68
N VAL A 9 -21.24 36.81 38.97
CA VAL A 9 -21.47 36.82 37.51
C VAL A 9 -20.29 36.20 36.76
N GLY A 10 -19.05 36.50 37.18
CA GLY A 10 -17.85 35.91 36.59
C GLY A 10 -17.78 34.39 36.75
N VAL A 11 -18.09 33.86 37.93
CA VAL A 11 -18.11 32.42 38.20
C VAL A 11 -19.17 31.71 37.35
N ILE A 12 -20.36 32.30 37.23
CA ILE A 12 -21.43 31.76 36.37
C ILE A 12 -20.97 31.72 34.91
N GLY A 13 -20.30 32.76 34.42
CA GLY A 13 -19.75 32.81 33.07
C GLY A 13 -18.73 31.68 32.82
N VAL A 14 -17.80 31.46 33.75
CA VAL A 14 -16.80 30.39 33.65
C VAL A 14 -17.45 29.01 33.61
N LEU A 15 -18.43 28.75 34.49
CA LEU A 15 -19.15 27.47 34.52
C LEU A 15 -19.93 27.22 33.23
N ALA A 16 -20.60 28.24 32.69
CA ALA A 16 -21.30 28.16 31.42
C ALA A 16 -20.33 27.90 30.26
N SER A 17 -19.16 28.57 30.23
CA SER A 17 -18.13 28.34 29.21
C SER A 17 -17.53 26.93 29.28
N LEU A 18 -17.30 26.37 30.47
CA LEU A 18 -16.82 24.99 30.62
C LEU A 18 -17.84 23.96 30.14
N ALA A 19 -19.11 24.14 30.50
CA ALA A 19 -20.18 23.26 30.04
C ALA A 19 -20.34 23.30 28.52
N PHE A 20 -20.25 24.50 27.93
CA PHE A 20 -20.28 24.69 26.49
C PHE A 20 -19.07 24.06 25.79
N ASN A 21 -17.86 24.17 26.38
CA ASN A 21 -16.65 23.54 25.84
C ASN A 21 -16.75 22.01 25.87
N GLY A 22 -17.19 21.42 26.98
CA GLY A 22 -17.42 19.98 27.08
C GLY A 22 -18.48 19.48 26.10
N TRP A 23 -19.57 20.23 25.93
CA TRP A 23 -20.58 19.93 24.92
C TRP A 23 -19.99 19.99 23.50
N GLN A 24 -19.23 21.03 23.16
CA GLN A 24 -18.53 21.13 21.87
C GLN A 24 -17.57 19.96 21.64
N ALA A 25 -16.81 19.54 22.65
CA ALA A 25 -15.90 18.39 22.53
C ALA A 25 -16.66 17.10 22.19
N THR A 26 -17.84 16.86 22.79
CA THR A 26 -18.66 15.69 22.44
C THR A 26 -19.22 15.75 21.02
N GLN A 27 -19.54 16.94 20.50
CA GLN A 27 -20.00 17.10 19.12
C GLN A 27 -18.85 16.96 18.12
N LEU A 28 -17.67 17.49 18.45
CA LEU A 28 -16.44 17.32 17.68
C LEU A 28 -16.05 15.83 17.60
N LEU A 29 -16.18 15.07 18.69
CA LEU A 29 -15.92 13.62 18.67
C LEU A 29 -16.92 12.87 17.78
N LYS A 30 -18.19 13.29 17.73
CA LYS A 30 -19.18 12.73 16.80
C LYS A 30 -18.87 13.08 15.34
N GLN A 31 -18.46 14.32 15.07
CA GLN A 31 -18.03 14.77 13.74
C GLN A 31 -16.75 14.06 13.29
N LEU A 32 -15.79 13.87 14.20
CA LEU A 32 -14.59 13.08 13.96
C LEU A 32 -14.99 11.66 13.59
N ARG A 33 -15.84 10.97 14.38
CA ARG A 33 -16.26 9.59 14.07
C ARG A 33 -16.88 9.44 12.67
N LEU A 34 -17.61 10.46 12.19
CA LEU A 34 -18.13 10.51 10.81
C LEU A 34 -17.03 10.81 9.77
N GLN A 35 -16.05 11.67 10.09
CA GLN A 35 -14.86 11.88 9.27
C GLN A 35 -13.96 10.63 9.18
N TRP A 36 -13.76 9.89 10.26
CA TRP A 36 -13.05 8.60 10.26
C TRP A 36 -13.76 7.58 9.37
N SER A 37 -15.10 7.59 9.36
CA SER A 37 -15.90 6.77 8.43
C SER A 37 -15.74 7.20 6.96
N MET A 38 -15.55 8.49 6.68
CA MET A 38 -15.26 8.99 5.32
C MET A 38 -13.80 8.78 4.93
N ALA A 39 -12.86 8.77 5.88
CA ALA A 39 -11.48 8.38 5.64
C ALA A 39 -11.38 6.89 5.28
N GLY A 40 -12.20 6.03 5.89
CA GLY A 40 -12.34 4.62 5.49
C GLY A 40 -12.90 4.43 4.06
N LEU A 41 -13.80 5.32 3.62
CA LEU A 41 -14.32 5.34 2.24
C LEU A 41 -13.37 6.02 1.24
N SER A 42 -12.53 6.94 1.69
CA SER A 42 -11.47 7.53 0.86
C SER A 42 -10.28 6.56 0.71
N GLY A 43 -10.07 5.72 1.72
CA GLY A 43 -9.05 4.67 1.74
C GLY A 43 -9.24 3.63 0.64
N THR A 44 -10.46 3.31 0.22
CA THR A 44 -10.69 2.36 -0.89
C THR A 44 -10.29 2.94 -2.25
N HIS A 45 -10.43 4.25 -2.45
CA HIS A 45 -10.09 4.91 -3.72
C HIS A 45 -8.60 5.15 -3.89
N GLN A 46 -7.85 5.33 -2.80
CA GLN A 46 -6.44 5.68 -2.86
C GLN A 46 -5.56 4.62 -3.58
N PRO A 47 -5.67 3.31 -3.30
CA PRO A 47 -4.91 2.28 -4.04
C PRO A 47 -5.21 2.27 -5.54
N ILE A 48 -6.47 2.51 -5.92
CA ILE A 48 -6.91 2.53 -7.31
C ILE A 48 -6.34 3.74 -8.05
N GLU A 49 -6.35 4.93 -7.44
CA GLU A 49 -5.72 6.11 -8.04
C GLU A 49 -4.20 5.94 -8.21
N LEU A 50 -3.53 5.33 -7.23
CA LEU A 50 -2.11 5.01 -7.36
C LEU A 50 -1.85 3.99 -8.48
N LEU A 51 -2.71 2.97 -8.58
CA LEU A 51 -2.64 1.97 -9.66
C LEU A 51 -2.87 2.62 -11.04
N HIS A 52 -3.85 3.53 -11.18
CA HIS A 52 -4.03 4.32 -12.40
C HIS A 52 -2.77 5.13 -12.76
N GLY A 53 -2.10 5.69 -11.75
CA GLY A 53 -0.80 6.34 -11.92
C GLY A 53 0.25 5.42 -12.55
N ILE A 54 0.33 4.16 -12.11
CA ILE A 54 1.25 3.16 -12.66
C ILE A 54 0.83 2.71 -14.06
N LEU A 55 -0.47 2.49 -14.29
CA LEU A 55 -0.99 2.11 -15.60
C LEU A 55 -0.68 3.19 -16.67
N ARG A 56 -0.58 4.46 -16.27
CA ARG A 56 -0.12 5.53 -17.15
C ARG A 56 1.34 5.34 -17.58
N PHE A 57 2.24 4.88 -16.70
CA PHE A 57 3.61 4.54 -17.11
C PHE A 57 3.64 3.41 -18.15
N PHE A 58 2.78 2.39 -18.01
CA PHE A 58 2.66 1.34 -19.02
C PHE A 58 2.02 1.82 -20.32
N TYR A 59 1.19 2.85 -20.26
CA TYR A 59 0.67 3.47 -21.48
C TYR A 59 1.76 4.28 -22.20
N GLU A 60 2.58 5.03 -21.46
CA GLU A 60 3.66 5.86 -21.99
C GLU A 60 4.84 5.02 -22.50
N ASP A 61 5.20 3.94 -21.80
CA ASP A 61 6.14 2.92 -22.27
C ASP A 61 5.59 1.49 -22.08
N PRO A 62 4.89 0.96 -23.11
CA PRO A 62 4.31 -0.38 -23.08
C PRO A 62 5.33 -1.50 -22.86
N SER A 63 6.61 -1.27 -23.17
CA SER A 63 7.64 -2.29 -23.03
C SER A 63 8.04 -2.55 -21.57
N LEU A 64 7.51 -1.77 -20.61
CA LEU A 64 7.66 -2.00 -19.16
C LEU A 64 6.68 -3.05 -18.63
N ARG A 65 5.46 -3.12 -19.18
CA ARG A 65 4.39 -4.00 -18.68
C ARG A 65 4.78 -5.48 -18.61
N PRO A 66 5.52 -6.07 -19.57
CA PRO A 66 5.89 -7.48 -19.52
C PRO A 66 6.76 -7.88 -18.31
N TYR A 67 7.51 -6.95 -17.70
CA TYR A 67 8.31 -7.21 -16.49
C TYR A 67 7.46 -7.44 -15.23
N PHE A 68 6.17 -7.10 -15.29
CA PHE A 68 5.24 -7.21 -14.17
C PHE A 68 4.11 -8.21 -14.39
N TYR A 69 3.61 -8.34 -15.63
CA TYR A 69 2.45 -9.18 -15.93
C TYR A 69 2.76 -10.46 -16.71
N GLU A 70 3.96 -10.59 -17.28
CA GLU A 70 4.28 -11.65 -18.26
C GLU A 70 5.55 -12.44 -17.93
N GLY A 71 6.08 -12.33 -16.71
CA GLY A 71 7.25 -13.10 -16.29
C GLY A 71 8.58 -12.65 -16.89
N LYS A 72 8.65 -11.50 -17.56
CA LYS A 72 9.89 -11.04 -18.19
C LYS A 72 10.95 -10.75 -17.12
N ALA A 73 12.13 -11.36 -17.30
CA ALA A 73 13.24 -11.24 -16.36
C ALA A 73 13.72 -9.80 -16.16
N LEU A 74 14.03 -9.44 -14.90
CA LEU A 74 14.64 -8.17 -14.54
C LEU A 74 15.99 -8.00 -15.29
N PRO A 75 16.23 -6.87 -15.98
CA PRO A 75 17.52 -6.63 -16.63
C PRO A 75 18.66 -6.63 -15.61
N ALA A 76 19.81 -7.20 -15.97
CA ALA A 76 20.94 -7.34 -15.05
C ALA A 76 21.60 -6.01 -14.66
N VAL A 77 21.72 -5.07 -15.61
CA VAL A 77 22.38 -3.76 -15.44
C VAL A 77 21.78 -2.69 -16.37
N GLY A 78 22.16 -1.43 -16.14
CA GLY A 78 21.85 -0.29 -17.01
C GLY A 78 20.53 0.43 -16.69
N ASP A 79 20.26 1.51 -17.42
CA ASP A 79 19.13 2.41 -17.15
C ASP A 79 17.78 1.70 -17.19
N ARG A 80 17.65 0.68 -18.05
CA ARG A 80 16.43 -0.12 -18.13
C ARG A 80 16.14 -0.87 -16.83
N ARG A 81 17.18 -1.38 -16.16
CA ARG A 81 17.02 -2.02 -14.84
C ARG A 81 16.47 -1.00 -13.83
N SER A 82 17.06 0.20 -13.79
CA SER A 82 16.63 1.25 -12.86
C SER A 82 15.19 1.67 -13.10
N GLN A 83 14.76 1.80 -14.35
CA GLN A 83 13.35 2.09 -14.70
C GLN A 83 12.39 1.00 -14.24
N VAL A 84 12.74 -0.26 -14.52
CA VAL A 84 11.92 -1.42 -14.12
C VAL A 84 11.83 -1.52 -12.59
N LEU A 85 12.93 -1.26 -11.87
CA LEU A 85 12.90 -1.26 -10.41
C LEU A 85 12.07 -0.11 -9.85
N ALA A 86 12.20 1.11 -10.38
CA ALA A 86 11.42 2.25 -9.91
C ALA A 86 9.91 2.02 -10.05
N VAL A 87 9.46 1.50 -11.21
CA VAL A 87 8.05 1.14 -11.41
C VAL A 87 7.65 -0.04 -10.53
N GLY A 88 8.56 -0.99 -10.28
CA GLY A 88 8.33 -2.10 -9.36
C GLY A 88 8.18 -1.69 -7.91
N GLU A 89 8.94 -0.71 -7.42
CA GLU A 89 8.80 -0.14 -6.09
C GLU A 89 7.43 0.53 -5.95
N MET A 90 7.04 1.37 -6.93
CA MET A 90 5.71 1.98 -6.95
C MET A 90 4.59 0.94 -6.92
N LEU A 91 4.71 -0.12 -7.71
CA LEU A 91 3.71 -1.18 -7.74
C LEU A 91 3.68 -2.00 -6.44
N GLY A 92 4.85 -2.28 -5.85
CA GLY A 92 4.96 -2.91 -4.53
C GLY A 92 4.26 -2.10 -3.44
N ASP A 93 4.48 -0.79 -3.41
CA ASP A 93 3.83 0.12 -2.45
C ASP A 93 2.29 0.11 -2.61
N VAL A 94 1.80 0.11 -3.85
CA VAL A 94 0.35 0.04 -4.12
C VAL A 94 -0.25 -1.28 -3.64
N LEU A 95 0.45 -2.39 -3.85
CA LEU A 95 0.00 -3.71 -3.38
C LEU A 95 -0.01 -3.79 -1.85
N GLU A 96 1.01 -3.27 -1.17
CA GLU A 96 1.04 -3.20 0.29
C GLU A 96 -0.15 -2.42 0.84
N VAL A 97 -0.43 -1.23 0.29
CA VAL A 97 -1.56 -0.41 0.74
C VAL A 97 -2.89 -1.08 0.41
N GLY A 98 -3.02 -1.69 -0.77
CA GLY A 98 -4.21 -2.45 -1.17
C GLY A 98 -4.50 -3.62 -0.24
N LEU A 99 -3.48 -4.42 0.09
CA LEU A 99 -3.58 -5.53 1.04
C LEU A 99 -3.86 -5.06 2.47
N PHE A 100 -3.28 -3.93 2.90
CA PHE A 100 -3.55 -3.35 4.20
C PHE A 100 -5.01 -2.89 4.31
N HIS A 101 -5.53 -2.19 3.30
CA HIS A 101 -6.91 -1.72 3.29
C HIS A 101 -7.93 -2.85 3.20
N SER A 102 -7.67 -3.89 2.38
CA SER A 102 -8.59 -5.04 2.28
C SER A 102 -8.68 -5.84 3.58
N ARG A 103 -7.63 -5.86 4.40
CA ARG A 103 -7.61 -6.51 5.72
C ARG A 103 -8.30 -5.69 6.81
N GLU A 104 -8.03 -4.39 6.89
CA GLU A 104 -8.40 -3.56 8.04
C GLU A 104 -9.74 -2.82 7.86
N ILE A 105 -10.23 -2.67 6.63
CA ILE A 105 -11.46 -1.92 6.34
C ILE A 105 -12.55 -2.88 5.88
N GLU A 106 -13.49 -3.20 6.78
CA GLU A 106 -14.60 -4.13 6.52
C GLU A 106 -15.47 -3.72 5.31
N ALA A 107 -15.57 -2.41 5.01
CA ALA A 107 -16.26 -1.90 3.82
C ALA A 107 -15.47 -2.11 2.50
N ALA A 108 -14.15 -2.25 2.59
CA ALA A 108 -13.25 -2.53 1.47
C ALA A 108 -13.22 -4.02 1.11
N ALA A 109 -13.60 -4.91 2.04
CA ALA A 109 -13.59 -6.36 1.85
C ALA A 109 -14.46 -6.85 0.66
N ASN A 110 -15.39 -6.01 0.17
CA ASN A 110 -16.25 -6.32 -0.99
C ASN A 110 -15.81 -5.63 -2.28
N HIS A 111 -14.79 -4.77 -2.25
CA HIS A 111 -14.31 -4.02 -3.41
C HIS A 111 -12.90 -4.51 -3.76
N GLU A 112 -12.87 -5.52 -4.63
CA GLU A 112 -11.69 -6.03 -5.34
C GLU A 112 -10.75 -6.88 -4.47
N ASP A 113 -10.58 -8.15 -4.85
CA ASP A 113 -9.68 -9.11 -4.19
C ASP A 113 -8.21 -8.71 -4.46
N TRP A 114 -7.73 -7.69 -3.74
CA TRP A 114 -6.34 -7.25 -3.73
C TRP A 114 -5.37 -8.40 -3.44
N LEU A 115 -5.80 -9.41 -2.69
CA LEU A 115 -5.02 -10.62 -2.45
C LEU A 115 -4.80 -11.41 -3.74
N ASP A 116 -5.83 -11.62 -4.55
CA ASP A 116 -5.72 -12.32 -5.82
C ASP A 116 -4.83 -11.52 -6.79
N TYR A 117 -5.01 -10.20 -6.83
CA TYR A 117 -4.20 -9.34 -7.68
C TYR A 117 -2.72 -9.31 -7.27
N ALA A 118 -2.44 -9.17 -5.97
CA ALA A 118 -1.08 -9.22 -5.43
C ALA A 118 -0.45 -10.59 -5.68
N THR A 119 -1.18 -11.68 -5.45
CA THR A 119 -0.71 -13.05 -5.69
C THR A 119 -0.34 -13.24 -7.16
N PHE A 120 -1.24 -12.85 -8.08
CA PHE A 120 -0.97 -12.91 -9.52
C PHE A 120 0.30 -12.15 -9.90
N LEU A 121 0.49 -10.93 -9.39
CA LEU A 121 1.67 -10.13 -9.71
C LEU A 121 2.95 -10.71 -9.10
N MET A 122 2.91 -11.22 -7.88
CA MET A 122 4.06 -11.89 -7.26
C MET A 122 4.47 -13.16 -8.00
N GLU A 123 3.51 -13.90 -8.56
CA GLU A 123 3.79 -15.08 -9.39
C GLU A 123 4.37 -14.75 -10.77
N ASN A 124 3.98 -13.61 -11.35
CA ASN A 124 4.30 -13.23 -12.73
C ASN A 124 5.34 -12.11 -12.85
N SER A 125 5.84 -11.56 -11.75
CA SER A 125 6.86 -10.51 -11.76
C SER A 125 8.13 -10.93 -11.01
N PRO A 126 9.18 -11.37 -11.73
CA PRO A 126 10.50 -11.55 -11.16
C PRO A 126 11.06 -10.26 -10.53
N THR A 127 10.58 -9.10 -10.99
CA THR A 127 10.94 -7.78 -10.43
C THR A 127 10.37 -7.60 -9.02
N LEU A 128 9.09 -7.91 -8.81
CA LEU A 128 8.47 -7.79 -7.48
C LEU A 128 9.01 -8.85 -6.52
N ASP A 129 9.23 -10.08 -6.99
CA ASP A 129 9.92 -11.11 -6.18
C ASP A 129 11.31 -10.63 -5.73
N HIS A 130 12.11 -10.06 -6.64
CA HIS A 130 13.41 -9.48 -6.32
C HIS A 130 13.32 -8.38 -5.25
N LEU A 131 12.39 -7.43 -5.41
CA LEU A 131 12.22 -6.30 -4.50
C LEU A 131 11.76 -6.75 -3.11
N ALA A 132 10.76 -7.63 -3.03
CA ALA A 132 10.26 -8.17 -1.76
C ALA A 132 11.34 -8.97 -1.00
N ARG A 133 12.19 -9.73 -1.72
CA ARG A 133 13.34 -10.43 -1.10
C ARG A 133 14.46 -9.48 -0.68
N ALA A 134 14.75 -8.45 -1.47
CA ALA A 134 15.80 -7.48 -1.18
C ALA A 134 15.43 -6.56 -0.01
N HIS A 135 14.14 -6.24 0.12
CA HIS A 135 13.61 -5.28 1.09
C HIS A 135 12.40 -5.83 1.87
N PRO A 136 12.55 -6.93 2.63
CA PRO A 136 11.41 -7.61 3.26
C PRO A 136 10.70 -6.77 4.32
N ARG A 137 11.38 -5.75 4.87
CA ARG A 137 10.79 -4.81 5.84
C ARG A 137 9.92 -3.72 5.19
N TRP A 138 10.10 -3.48 3.88
CA TRP A 138 9.26 -2.54 3.14
C TRP A 138 7.98 -3.21 2.68
N TYR A 139 8.04 -4.50 2.41
CA TYR A 139 6.94 -5.28 1.86
C TYR A 139 6.49 -6.44 2.77
N PRO A 140 6.10 -6.17 4.03
CA PRO A 140 5.75 -7.22 4.98
C PRO A 140 4.50 -8.04 4.60
N LEU A 141 3.58 -7.50 3.81
CA LEU A 141 2.39 -8.19 3.32
C LEU A 141 2.63 -8.93 2.00
N LEU A 142 3.62 -8.52 1.20
CA LEU A 142 4.03 -9.25 -0.01
C LEU A 142 5.00 -10.40 0.29
N VAL A 143 5.84 -10.30 1.33
CA VAL A 143 6.80 -11.37 1.69
C VAL A 143 6.14 -12.74 1.88
N PRO A 144 4.97 -12.88 2.55
CA PRO A 144 4.26 -14.15 2.64
C PRO A 144 3.79 -14.72 1.30
N LEU A 145 3.70 -13.90 0.25
CA LEU A 145 3.29 -14.30 -1.10
C LEU A 145 4.49 -14.70 -1.99
N LEU A 146 5.72 -14.59 -1.48
CA LEU A 146 6.90 -15.05 -2.21
C LEU A 146 6.81 -16.55 -2.46
N ARG A 147 7.04 -16.96 -3.70
CA ARG A 147 7.13 -18.38 -4.03
C ARG A 147 8.39 -18.96 -3.39
N ASP A 148 8.26 -20.02 -2.61
CA ASP A 148 9.42 -20.86 -2.31
C ASP A 148 9.84 -21.52 -3.63
N VAL A 149 11.01 -21.14 -4.15
CA VAL A 149 11.61 -21.82 -5.30
C VAL A 149 11.82 -23.28 -4.88
N PRO A 150 11.22 -24.29 -5.56
CA PRO A 150 11.57 -25.67 -5.32
C PRO A 150 13.09 -25.84 -5.44
N LYS A 151 13.69 -26.60 -4.52
CA LYS A 151 15.14 -26.81 -4.38
C LYS A 151 15.82 -27.46 -5.60
N ASP A 152 15.16 -27.63 -6.74
CA ASP A 152 15.63 -28.42 -7.88
C ASP A 152 16.33 -27.62 -9.00
N LEU A 153 16.38 -26.28 -8.92
CA LEU A 153 17.03 -25.44 -9.95
C LEU A 153 18.37 -24.81 -9.55
N SER A 154 18.95 -25.22 -8.42
CA SER A 154 20.38 -25.01 -8.16
C SER A 154 21.19 -26.12 -8.84
N GLY A 155 21.40 -26.00 -10.15
CA GLY A 155 22.47 -26.76 -10.83
C GLY A 155 23.85 -26.41 -10.24
N PRO A 156 24.91 -27.22 -10.46
CA PRO A 156 25.28 -27.64 -11.80
C PRO A 156 25.86 -29.07 -11.91
N GLU A 157 25.33 -29.90 -12.81
CA GLU A 157 26.11 -30.98 -13.43
C GLU A 157 25.89 -30.99 -14.95
N GLY A 158 26.92 -30.52 -15.67
CA GLY A 158 27.43 -31.19 -16.85
C GLY A 158 26.65 -31.09 -18.17
N VAL A 159 26.60 -29.90 -18.79
CA VAL A 159 26.59 -29.86 -20.27
C VAL A 159 28.04 -29.90 -20.73
N GLN A 160 28.49 -31.08 -21.14
CA GLN A 160 29.66 -31.24 -22.00
C GLN A 160 29.20 -31.12 -23.46
N VAL A 161 29.60 -30.03 -24.11
CA VAL A 161 29.54 -29.91 -25.57
C VAL A 161 30.84 -30.46 -26.14
N GLY A 162 30.72 -31.48 -26.99
CA GLY A 162 31.61 -31.73 -28.14
C GLY A 162 32.76 -32.71 -27.94
N ALA A 163 32.73 -33.81 -28.72
CA ALA A 163 33.90 -34.26 -29.48
C ALA A 163 33.48 -35.19 -30.61
N GLU A 164 33.90 -34.79 -31.81
CA GLU A 164 33.98 -35.49 -33.09
C GLU A 164 34.46 -36.95 -32.97
N THR A 165 33.79 -37.89 -33.64
CA THR A 165 34.31 -38.75 -34.74
C THR A 165 33.21 -39.65 -35.31
#